data_AF-A0A3S8VLR6-F1
#
_entry.id   AF-A0A3S8VLR6-F1
#
_cell.length_a   1.000
_cell.length_b   1.000
_cell.length_c   1.000
_cell.angle_alpha   90.00
_cell.angle_beta   90.00
_cell.angle_gamma   90.00
#
_symmetry.space_group_name_H-M   'P 1'
#
loop_
_entity.id
_entity.type
_entity.pdbx_description
1 polymer ?
#
loop_
_entity_poly.entity_id
_entity_poly.type
_entity_poly.pdbx_seq_one_letter_code
_entity_poly.pdbx_strand_id
1 'polypeptide(L)'
;MTQDATQTRTDPRTDSPAHAPTITVNGAPRTIAAGLTLDALVATLTAAHRGVAAAVNEDVVPRGDWPTTTLGDGDRVEILTAVQGG
;
A
#
# COMPACT_ATOMS: atom_id res chain seq x y z
N MET A 1 -31.64 -20.48 29.35
CA MET A 1 -32.46 -19.68 28.44
C MET A 1 -32.66 -18.30 29.06
N THR A 2 -31.71 -17.39 28.84
CA THR A 2 -31.90 -15.93 28.85
C THR A 2 -30.73 -15.39 28.03
N GLN A 3 -31.02 -14.97 26.80
CA GLN A 3 -30.19 -14.04 26.07
C GLN A 3 -30.48 -12.66 26.66
N ASP A 4 -29.47 -11.85 26.92
CA ASP A 4 -29.64 -10.40 26.89
C ASP A 4 -28.42 -9.79 26.20
N ALA A 5 -28.74 -9.12 25.09
CA ALA A 5 -27.81 -8.51 24.18
C ALA A 5 -27.51 -7.09 24.67
N THR A 6 -26.22 -6.82 24.92
CA THR A 6 -25.70 -5.44 24.88
C THR A 6 -24.50 -5.39 23.96
N GLN A 7 -24.74 -5.65 22.68
CA GLN A 7 -23.81 -5.30 21.61
C GLN A 7 -24.12 -3.86 21.18
N THR A 8 -23.91 -2.93 22.11
CA THR A 8 -24.06 -1.51 21.86
C THR A 8 -22.67 -0.93 21.68
N ARG A 9 -22.34 -0.53 20.46
CA ARG A 9 -21.92 0.85 20.12
C ARG A 9 -21.21 0.86 18.76
N THR A 10 -21.92 1.36 17.77
CA THR A 10 -21.35 1.96 16.56
C THR A 10 -20.25 2.94 16.97
N ASP A 11 -19.03 2.69 16.54
CA ASP A 11 -17.92 3.62 16.73
C ASP A 11 -17.26 3.85 15.37
N PRO A 12 -17.48 5.01 14.73
CA PRO A 12 -16.68 5.41 13.57
C PRO A 12 -15.32 5.88 14.09
N ARG A 13 -14.48 4.95 14.56
CA ARG A 13 -13.10 5.28 14.91
C ARG A 13 -12.28 5.35 13.62
N THR A 14 -12.33 6.49 12.96
CA THR A 14 -11.19 6.93 12.17
C THR A 14 -10.00 7.02 13.15
N ASP A 15 -8.88 6.40 12.76
CA ASP A 15 -7.56 6.52 13.39
C ASP A 15 -7.39 5.91 14.81
N SER A 16 -6.96 4.65 14.87
CA SER A 16 -6.10 4.21 15.98
C SER A 16 -4.66 4.26 15.47
N PRO A 17 -3.78 5.14 15.99
CA PRO A 17 -2.42 5.35 15.45
C PRO A 17 -1.44 4.21 15.77
N ALA A 18 -1.87 2.94 15.74
CA ALA A 18 -1.16 1.85 16.42
C ALA A 18 -0.74 0.67 15.55
N HIS A 19 -1.28 0.48 14.34
CA HIS A 19 -0.77 -0.56 13.46
C HIS A 19 -0.19 0.03 12.19
N ALA A 20 1.12 -0.18 12.02
CA ALA A 20 1.81 0.10 10.79
C ALA A 20 1.25 -0.84 9.71
N PRO A 21 0.68 -0.33 8.59
CA PRO A 21 0.08 -1.17 7.58
C PRO A 21 1.08 -2.18 7.03
N THR A 22 0.61 -3.39 6.73
CA THR A 22 1.40 -4.42 6.06
C THR A 22 0.91 -4.60 4.64
N ILE A 23 1.81 -4.40 3.67
CA ILE A 23 1.56 -4.59 2.24
C ILE A 23 2.40 -5.75 1.71
N THR A 24 2.10 -6.23 0.52
CA THR A 24 2.98 -7.15 -0.23
C THR A 24 3.67 -6.38 -1.34
N VAL A 25 5.00 -6.38 -1.39
CA VAL A 25 5.77 -5.75 -2.46
C VAL A 25 6.57 -6.81 -3.22
N ASN A 26 6.31 -6.99 -4.52
CA ASN A 26 6.96 -8.01 -5.35
C ASN A 26 6.90 -9.40 -4.70
N GLY A 27 5.73 -9.76 -4.15
CA GLY A 27 5.51 -11.01 -3.41
C GLY A 27 6.05 -11.07 -1.97
N ALA A 28 6.79 -10.06 -1.49
CA ALA A 28 7.35 -10.04 -0.13
C ALA A 28 6.56 -9.13 0.82
N PRO A 29 6.13 -9.60 2.01
CA PRO A 29 5.42 -8.76 2.96
C PRO A 29 6.33 -7.67 3.53
N ARG A 30 5.79 -6.46 3.68
CA ARG A 30 6.48 -5.28 4.19
C ARG A 30 5.55 -4.41 5.03
N THR A 31 6.02 -4.03 6.20
CA THR A 31 5.38 -3.00 7.02
C THR A 31 5.79 -1.60 6.55
N ILE A 32 4.83 -0.69 6.46
CA ILE A 32 5.03 0.70 6.01
C ILE A 32 4.53 1.70 7.06
N ALA A 33 4.96 2.95 6.94
CA ALA A 33 4.32 4.05 7.67
C ALA A 33 2.92 4.30 7.09
N ALA A 34 1.97 4.66 7.96
CA ALA A 34 0.65 5.09 7.52
C ALA A 34 0.77 6.31 6.58
N GLY A 35 0.02 6.30 5.48
CA GLY A 35 0.04 7.37 4.48
C GLY A 35 1.26 7.36 3.55
N LEU A 36 2.10 6.32 3.57
CA LEU A 36 3.17 6.17 2.59
C LEU A 36 2.58 6.15 1.17
N THR A 37 3.12 6.98 0.30
CA THR A 37 2.71 7.06 -1.11
C THR A 37 3.49 6.05 -1.96
N LEU A 38 2.94 5.74 -3.13
CA LEU A 38 3.59 4.86 -4.08
C LEU A 38 4.95 5.39 -4.54
N ASP A 39 5.08 6.71 -4.76
CA ASP A 39 6.36 7.31 -5.15
C ASP A 39 7.44 7.14 -4.07
N ALA A 40 7.06 7.35 -2.81
CA ALA A 40 7.96 7.22 -1.66
C ALA A 40 8.38 5.75 -1.48
N LEU A 41 7.46 4.80 -1.66
CA LEU A 41 7.78 3.37 -1.64
C LEU A 41 8.79 3.03 -2.74
N VAL A 42 8.54 3.41 -3.99
CA VAL A 42 9.42 3.11 -5.13
C VAL A 42 10.81 3.71 -4.92
N ALA A 43 10.91 4.93 -4.39
CA ALA A 43 12.17 5.58 -4.08
C ALA A 43 13.02 4.81 -3.05
N THR A 44 12.39 4.01 -2.16
CA THR A 44 13.13 3.14 -1.23
C THR A 44 13.70 1.87 -1.89
N LEU A 45 13.16 1.47 -3.04
CA LEU A 45 13.53 0.21 -3.70
C LEU A 45 14.48 0.41 -4.88
N THR A 46 14.47 1.59 -5.50
CA THR A 46 15.34 1.88 -6.63
C THR A 46 15.61 3.37 -6.76
N ALA A 47 16.83 3.71 -7.19
CA ALA A 47 17.21 5.07 -7.60
C ALA A 47 16.86 5.36 -9.07
N ALA A 48 16.32 4.39 -9.81
CA ALA A 48 16.00 4.56 -11.22
C ALA A 48 14.80 5.52 -11.40
N HIS A 49 15.04 6.63 -12.10
CA HIS A 49 13.98 7.60 -12.41
C HIS A 49 13.17 7.26 -13.67
N ARG A 50 13.64 6.29 -14.46
CA ARG A 50 13.09 5.92 -15.78
C ARG A 50 13.00 4.40 -15.88
N GLY A 51 12.10 3.92 -16.74
CA GLY A 51 11.92 2.49 -16.96
C GLY A 51 11.39 1.76 -15.73
N VAL A 52 10.71 2.46 -14.82
CA VAL A 52 10.04 1.84 -13.67
C VAL A 52 8.54 1.94 -13.87
N ALA A 53 7.85 0.80 -13.77
CA ALA A 53 6.41 0.70 -13.73
C ALA A 53 5.98 0.15 -12.37
N ALA A 54 4.83 0.59 -11.88
CA ALA A 54 4.26 0.12 -10.62
C ALA A 54 2.77 -0.17 -10.80
N ALA A 55 2.30 -1.25 -10.18
CA ALA A 55 0.90 -1.60 -10.08
C ALA A 55 0.50 -1.76 -8.62
N VAL A 56 -0.73 -1.37 -8.29
CA VAL A 56 -1.36 -1.56 -6.96
C VAL A 56 -2.61 -2.39 -7.19
N ASN A 57 -2.69 -3.54 -6.51
CA ASN A 57 -3.81 -4.48 -6.63
C ASN A 57 -4.12 -4.85 -8.09
N GLU A 58 -3.07 -5.15 -8.86
CA GLU A 58 -3.13 -5.54 -10.28
C GLU A 58 -3.42 -4.38 -11.27
N ASP A 59 -3.76 -3.19 -10.77
CA ASP A 59 -3.95 -1.99 -11.58
C ASP A 59 -2.65 -1.19 -11.72
N VAL A 60 -2.21 -0.97 -12.96
CA VAL A 60 -1.03 -0.14 -13.25
C VAL A 60 -1.33 1.32 -12.91
N VAL A 61 -0.54 1.90 -12.01
CA VAL A 61 -0.71 3.30 -11.60
C VAL A 61 0.15 4.19 -12.50
N PRO A 62 -0.42 5.18 -13.22
CA PRO A 62 0.36 6.14 -14.00
C PRO A 62 1.35 6.90 -13.11
N ARG A 63 2.56 7.14 -13.62
CA ARG A 63 3.64 7.77 -12.84
C ARG A 63 3.29 9.16 -12.28
N GLY A 64 2.40 9.88 -12.96
CA GLY A 64 1.92 11.19 -12.49
C GLY A 64 1.08 11.11 -11.21
N ASP A 65 0.45 9.96 -10.95
CA ASP A 65 -0.46 9.77 -9.81
C ASP A 65 0.27 9.25 -8.57
N TRP A 66 1.47 8.69 -8.72
CA TRP A 66 2.22 8.05 -7.63
C TRP A 66 2.40 8.93 -6.37
N PRO A 67 2.65 10.25 -6.47
CA PRO A 67 2.78 11.12 -5.29
C PRO A 67 1.47 11.29 -4.49
N THR A 68 0.35 10.87 -5.06
CA THR A 68 -0.99 11.00 -4.46
C THR A 68 -1.65 9.65 -4.18
N THR A 69 -1.11 8.55 -4.71
CA THR A 69 -1.57 7.19 -4.43
C THR A 69 -1.01 6.74 -3.08
N THR A 70 -1.82 6.86 -2.02
CA THR A 70 -1.49 6.33 -0.68
C THR A 70 -1.71 4.83 -0.61
N LEU A 71 -0.78 4.11 0.01
CA LEU A 71 -0.87 2.66 0.22
C LEU A 71 -1.55 2.33 1.56
N GLY A 72 -2.45 1.36 1.53
CA GLY A 72 -3.21 0.87 2.66
C GLY A 72 -2.81 -0.53 3.10
N ASP A 73 -3.33 -0.96 4.26
CA ASP A 73 -3.12 -2.31 4.76
C ASP A 73 -3.67 -3.36 3.78
N GLY A 74 -2.89 -4.41 3.53
CA GLY A 74 -3.25 -5.49 2.61
C GLY A 74 -2.98 -5.22 1.13
N ASP A 75 -2.59 -4.00 0.73
CA ASP A 75 -2.29 -3.70 -0.67
C ASP A 75 -1.18 -4.59 -1.24
N ARG A 76 -1.33 -4.97 -2.51
CA ARG A 76 -0.30 -5.65 -3.29
C ARG A 76 0.33 -4.67 -4.26
N VAL A 77 1.63 -4.46 -4.14
CA VAL A 77 2.40 -3.59 -5.00
C VAL A 77 3.39 -4.40 -5.82
N GLU A 78 3.32 -4.30 -7.14
CA GLU A 78 4.29 -4.89 -8.06
C GLU A 78 5.08 -3.76 -8.72
N ILE A 79 6.41 -3.83 -8.64
CA ILE A 79 7.35 -2.85 -9.19
C ILE A 79 8.26 -3.57 -10.18
N LEU A 80 8.15 -3.14 -11.45
CA LEU A 80 8.94 -3.66 -12.55
C LEU A 80 9.93 -2.60 -13.00
N THR A 81 11.19 -3.00 -13.13
CA THR A 81 12.22 -2.19 -13.79
C THR A 81 12.49 -2.79 -15.16
N ALA A 82 12.39 -1.99 -16.21
CA ALA A 82 12.73 -2.39 -17.56
C ALA A 82 14.17 -2.89 -17.58
N VAL A 83 14.34 -4.15 -17.98
CA VAL A 83 15.62 -4.64 -18.45
C VAL A 83 15.72 -4.25 -19.91
N GLN A 84 16.75 -3.50 -20.28
CA GLN A 84 17.04 -3.25 -21.69
C GLN A 84 17.45 -4.59 -22.31
N GLY A 85 16.50 -5.26 -22.97
CA GLY A 85 16.80 -6.35 -23.87
C GLY A 85 17.47 -5.76 -25.12
N GLY A 86 18.64 -6.28 -25.47
CA GLY A 86 19.26 -6.08 -26.79
C GLY A 86 18.55 -6.90 -27.84
#